data_AF-A0A1V5M5T8-F1
#
_entry.id   AF-A0A1V5M5T8-F1
#
_cell.length_a   1.000
_cell.length_b   1.000
_cell.length_c   1.000
_cell.angle_alpha   90.00
_cell.angle_beta   90.00
_cell.angle_gamma   90.00
#
_symmetry.space_group_name_H-M   'P 1'
#
loop_
_entity.id
_entity.type
_entity.pdbx_description
1 polymer ?
#
loop_
_entity_poly.entity_id
_entity_poly.type
_entity_poly.pdbx_seq_one_letter_code
_entity_poly.pdbx_strand_id
1 'polypeptide(L)'
;MTDKVAEKAPDKLEEAPLNLSLPADFDKQALSNQSWALLDKNGSKEKFKDAGISFNKEDGKLKFDLENKHDTWLQLGALSYHQNREANYRETNYGIGILRRLDDQSAFAVGYYRNSLDKDSFYAAYHYTPYELGPVKLGMQVGAISGYKALKGLPTPMLLPLATIEGKHIAADLTCIPPIGGVSAVCAAQFRVKF
;
A
#
# COMPACT_ATOMS: atom_id res chain seq x y z
N MET A 1 -25.57 -43.65 -6.39
CA MET A 1 -25.07 -42.31 -6.78
C MET A 1 -25.67 -41.32 -5.81
N THR A 2 -24.87 -40.82 -4.87
CA THR A 2 -25.31 -39.79 -3.92
C THR A 2 -24.93 -38.44 -4.50
N ASP A 3 -25.94 -37.66 -4.91
CA ASP A 3 -25.79 -36.27 -5.31
C ASP A 3 -25.25 -35.48 -4.12
N LYS A 4 -23.94 -35.20 -4.13
CA LYS A 4 -23.38 -34.15 -3.30
C LYS A 4 -23.91 -32.84 -3.86
N VAL A 5 -24.88 -32.25 -3.17
CA VAL A 5 -25.23 -30.83 -3.31
C VAL A 5 -23.91 -30.06 -3.26
N ALA A 6 -23.54 -29.43 -4.37
CA ALA A 6 -22.39 -28.54 -4.41
C ALA A 6 -22.67 -27.41 -3.42
N GLU A 7 -22.04 -27.47 -2.26
CA GLU A 7 -22.07 -26.40 -1.28
C GLU A 7 -21.55 -25.15 -1.98
N LYS A 8 -22.40 -24.12 -2.07
CA LYS A 8 -22.06 -22.85 -2.69
C LYS A 8 -20.81 -22.35 -1.96
N ALA A 9 -19.71 -22.16 -2.69
CA ALA A 9 -18.49 -21.65 -2.08
C ALA A 9 -18.82 -20.38 -1.28
N PRO A 10 -18.34 -20.26 -0.03
CA PRO A 10 -18.68 -19.12 0.79
C PRO A 10 -18.30 -17.84 0.05
N ASP A 11 -19.26 -16.91 -0.03
CA ASP A 11 -19.03 -15.61 -0.66
C ASP A 11 -17.83 -14.94 0.04
N LYS A 12 -17.01 -14.21 -0.73
CA LYS A 12 -15.88 -13.43 -0.20
C LYS A 12 -16.33 -12.71 1.07
N LEU A 13 -15.52 -12.77 2.15
CA LEU A 13 -15.85 -12.13 3.43
C LEU A 13 -16.46 -10.75 3.16
N GLU A 14 -17.74 -10.59 3.52
CA GLU A 14 -18.42 -9.32 3.35
C GLU A 14 -17.77 -8.35 4.33
N GLU A 15 -17.13 -7.31 3.81
CA GLU A 15 -16.45 -6.32 4.63
C GLU A 15 -17.48 -5.52 5.43
N ALA A 16 -17.64 -5.90 6.70
CA ALA A 16 -18.40 -5.11 7.64
C ALA A 16 -17.69 -3.76 7.83
N PRO A 17 -18.35 -2.62 7.58
CA PRO A 17 -17.75 -1.33 7.81
C PRO A 17 -17.45 -1.19 9.31
N LEU A 18 -16.24 -0.72 9.64
CA LEU A 18 -15.98 -0.20 10.98
C LEU A 18 -16.98 0.92 11.23
N ASN A 19 -17.59 0.92 12.43
CA ASN A 19 -18.48 1.99 12.84
C ASN A 19 -17.68 3.22 13.29
N LEU A 20 -16.86 3.74 12.37
CA LEU A 20 -16.10 4.97 12.53
C LEU A 20 -16.87 6.08 11.80
N SER A 21 -17.28 7.12 12.52
CA SER A 21 -17.83 8.35 11.95
C SER A 21 -16.77 9.44 12.00
N LEU A 22 -16.51 10.08 10.86
CA LEU A 22 -15.77 11.35 10.88
C LEU A 22 -16.65 12.43 11.53
N PRO A 23 -16.07 13.37 12.28
CA PRO A 23 -16.79 14.55 12.76
C PRO A 23 -17.44 15.32 11.60
N ALA A 24 -18.60 15.94 11.85
CA ALA A 24 -19.36 16.69 10.85
C ALA A 24 -18.58 17.92 10.30
N ASP A 25 -17.58 18.38 11.04
CA ASP A 25 -16.71 19.51 10.75
C ASP A 25 -15.33 19.10 10.21
N PHE A 26 -15.19 17.88 9.66
CA PHE A 26 -13.93 17.40 9.10
C PHE A 26 -13.44 18.28 7.93
N ASP A 27 -12.45 19.13 8.22
CA ASP A 27 -11.81 19.99 7.24
C ASP A 27 -10.58 19.32 6.61
N LYS A 28 -10.73 18.95 5.33
CA LYS A 28 -9.65 18.35 4.52
C LYS A 28 -8.45 19.28 4.35
N GLN A 29 -8.69 20.60 4.30
CA GLN A 29 -7.63 21.59 4.11
C GLN A 29 -6.85 21.78 5.41
N ALA A 30 -7.54 21.85 6.55
CA ALA A 30 -6.89 21.84 7.87
C ALA A 30 -6.04 20.58 8.09
N LEU A 31 -6.57 19.39 7.78
CA LEU A 31 -5.81 18.14 7.91
C LEU A 31 -4.59 18.11 6.99
N SER A 32 -4.74 18.57 5.75
CA SER A 32 -3.62 18.70 4.82
C SER A 32 -2.55 19.64 5.37
N ASN A 33 -2.94 20.82 5.84
CA ASN A 33 -2.02 21.81 6.43
C ASN A 33 -1.30 21.25 7.66
N GLN A 34 -2.00 20.55 8.56
CA GLN A 34 -1.41 19.90 9.72
C GLN A 34 -0.42 18.79 9.32
N SER A 35 -0.77 17.98 8.32
CA SER A 35 0.10 16.92 7.80
C SER A 35 1.40 17.51 7.23
N TRP A 36 1.32 18.60 6.46
CA TRP A 36 2.50 19.29 5.94
C TRP A 36 3.35 19.93 7.04
N ALA A 37 2.72 20.55 8.06
CA ALA A 37 3.44 21.12 9.19
C ALA A 37 4.16 20.06 10.04
N LEU A 38 3.65 18.82 10.09
CA LEU A 38 4.35 17.70 10.73
C LEU A 38 5.56 17.24 9.93
N LEU A 39 5.46 17.21 8.59
CA LEU A 39 6.58 16.90 7.71
C LEU A 39 7.71 17.95 7.82
N ASP A 40 7.35 19.23 7.99
CA ASP A 40 8.29 20.34 8.21
C ASP A 40 9.13 20.13 9.49
N LYS A 41 8.50 19.70 10.60
CA LYS A 41 9.17 19.59 11.90
C LYS A 41 10.20 18.46 11.98
N ASN A 42 10.04 17.41 11.18
CA ASN A 42 10.85 16.20 11.28
C ASN A 42 11.92 16.08 10.17
N GLY A 43 12.11 17.11 9.36
CA GLY A 43 13.04 17.08 8.21
C GLY A 43 12.58 16.16 7.07
N SER A 44 11.36 15.64 7.14
CA SER A 44 10.81 14.74 6.12
C SER A 44 10.58 15.48 4.81
N LYS A 45 10.20 16.76 4.87
CA LYS A 45 9.92 17.56 3.67
C LYS A 45 11.15 17.73 2.78
N GLU A 46 12.33 17.92 3.38
CA GLU A 46 13.60 17.97 2.67
C GLU A 46 13.82 16.65 1.91
N LYS A 47 13.61 15.50 2.56
CA LYS A 47 13.72 14.18 1.90
C LYS A 47 12.76 14.03 0.71
N PHE A 48 11.51 14.48 0.85
CA PHE A 48 10.54 14.46 -0.25
C PHE A 48 10.97 15.39 -1.40
N LYS A 49 11.42 16.61 -1.09
CA LYS A 49 11.90 17.57 -2.07
C LYS A 49 13.13 17.05 -2.80
N ASP A 50 14.10 16.50 -2.05
CA ASP A 50 15.31 15.90 -2.59
C ASP A 50 14.98 14.72 -3.49
N ALA A 51 13.97 13.91 -3.15
CA ALA A 51 13.49 12.82 -4.00
C ALA A 51 12.66 13.29 -5.23
N GLY A 52 12.58 14.59 -5.48
CA GLY A 52 11.81 15.16 -6.59
C GLY A 52 10.30 15.05 -6.40
N ILE A 53 9.81 14.88 -5.16
CA ILE A 53 8.39 14.77 -4.84
C ILE A 53 7.91 16.12 -4.30
N SER A 54 6.90 16.70 -4.94
CA SER A 54 6.28 17.94 -4.49
C SER A 54 4.76 17.87 -4.56
N PHE A 55 4.10 18.64 -3.70
CA PHE A 55 2.65 18.80 -3.75
C PHE A 55 2.33 20.23 -4.16
N ASN A 56 1.59 20.37 -5.25
CA ASN A 56 1.08 21.67 -5.66
C ASN A 56 -0.23 21.94 -4.91
N LYS A 57 -0.22 22.99 -4.10
CA LYS A 57 -1.35 23.37 -3.24
C LYS A 57 -2.50 23.98 -4.02
N GLU A 58 -2.24 24.56 -5.19
CA GLU A 58 -3.25 25.25 -6.01
C GLU A 58 -4.13 24.26 -6.79
N ASP A 59 -3.52 23.22 -7.36
CA ASP A 59 -4.23 22.20 -8.13
C ASP A 59 -4.48 20.90 -7.32
N GLY A 60 -3.93 20.81 -6.10
CA GLY A 60 -4.07 19.65 -5.21
C GLY A 60 -3.36 18.40 -5.71
N LYS A 61 -2.33 18.53 -6.57
CA LYS A 61 -1.68 17.39 -7.23
C LYS A 61 -0.31 17.09 -6.64
N LEU A 62 -0.04 15.79 -6.48
CA LEU A 62 1.30 15.27 -6.24
C LEU A 62 2.07 15.21 -7.57
N LYS A 63 3.28 15.78 -7.59
CA LYS A 63 4.19 15.78 -8.74
C LYS A 63 5.44 15.00 -8.39
N PHE A 64 5.88 14.18 -9.33
CA PHE A 64 7.16 13.48 -9.30
C PHE A 64 8.02 14.01 -10.44
N ASP A 65 9.15 14.60 -10.11
CA ASP A 65 10.19 14.93 -11.08
C ASP A 65 10.88 13.63 -11.50
N LEU A 66 10.52 13.12 -12.67
CA LEU A 66 11.08 11.88 -13.22
C LEU A 66 12.40 12.12 -13.99
N GLU A 67 12.73 13.37 -14.32
CA GLU A 67 13.99 13.70 -15.01
C GLU A 67 15.18 13.55 -14.06
N ASN A 68 14.96 13.91 -12.80
CA ASN A 68 15.87 13.60 -11.73
C ASN A 68 15.68 12.11 -11.36
N LYS A 69 16.52 11.23 -11.95
CA LYS A 69 16.54 9.78 -11.72
C LYS A 69 17.03 9.40 -10.32
N HIS A 70 16.40 9.96 -9.28
CA HIS A 70 16.45 9.37 -7.95
C HIS A 70 16.11 7.89 -8.05
N ASP A 71 16.53 7.08 -7.08
CA ASP A 71 16.35 5.64 -7.12
C ASP A 71 14.84 5.27 -7.16
N THR A 72 14.32 5.08 -8.37
CA THR A 72 12.90 4.97 -8.66
C THR A 72 12.60 3.66 -9.34
N TRP A 73 11.49 3.09 -8.93
CA TRP A 73 11.08 1.75 -9.27
C TRP A 73 9.67 1.78 -9.79
N LEU A 74 9.45 1.06 -10.88
CA LEU A 74 8.14 0.64 -11.32
C LEU A 74 7.72 -0.57 -10.48
N GLN A 75 6.58 -0.48 -9.80
CA GLN A 75 5.98 -1.58 -9.07
C GLN A 75 4.98 -2.32 -9.96
N LEU A 76 5.06 -3.65 -9.99
CA LEU A 76 4.26 -4.51 -10.84
C LEU A 76 3.39 -5.43 -10.00
N GLY A 77 2.08 -5.15 -9.99
CA GLY A 77 1.04 -5.96 -9.34
C GLY A 77 1.42 -6.53 -7.98
N ALA A 78 0.75 -7.61 -7.59
CA ALA A 78 1.19 -8.49 -6.52
C ALA A 78 0.69 -9.91 -6.74
N LEU A 79 1.44 -10.88 -6.25
CA LEU A 79 0.98 -12.26 -6.06
C LEU A 79 0.67 -12.42 -4.58
N SER A 80 -0.57 -12.77 -4.24
CA SER A 80 -1.01 -12.96 -2.87
C SER A 80 -1.36 -14.41 -2.57
N TYR A 81 -1.16 -14.80 -1.31
CA TYR A 81 -1.56 -16.08 -0.77
C TYR A 81 -2.45 -15.85 0.44
N HIS A 82 -3.73 -16.23 0.32
CA HIS A 82 -4.68 -16.13 1.42
C HIS A 82 -4.78 -17.47 2.16
N GLN A 83 -4.78 -17.43 3.49
CA GLN A 83 -4.97 -18.62 4.31
C GLN A 83 -6.40 -19.17 4.15
N ASN A 84 -7.42 -18.30 4.08
CA ASN A 84 -8.78 -18.71 3.78
C ASN A 84 -8.93 -18.98 2.28
N ARG A 85 -8.81 -20.26 1.90
CA ARG A 85 -8.94 -20.71 0.51
C ARG A 85 -10.38 -20.78 0.03
N GLU A 86 -11.34 -20.92 0.95
CA GLU A 86 -12.75 -21.11 0.61
C GLU A 86 -13.40 -19.83 0.09
N ALA A 87 -12.88 -18.67 0.50
CA ALA A 87 -13.36 -17.35 0.09
C ALA A 87 -13.04 -16.95 -1.37
N ASN A 88 -12.32 -17.79 -2.15
CA ASN A 88 -12.04 -17.57 -3.58
C ASN A 88 -11.47 -16.17 -3.90
N TYR A 89 -10.48 -15.72 -3.11
CA TYR A 89 -9.77 -14.47 -3.36
C TYR A 89 -9.00 -14.49 -4.67
N ARG A 90 -8.92 -13.33 -5.35
CA ARG A 90 -7.99 -13.13 -6.46
C ARG A 90 -6.57 -13.06 -5.91
N GLU A 91 -5.75 -14.04 -6.27
CA GLU A 91 -4.34 -14.14 -5.87
C GLU A 91 -3.37 -13.42 -6.80
N THR A 92 -3.83 -13.05 -8.00
CA THR A 92 -3.07 -12.26 -8.98
C THR A 92 -3.60 -10.84 -9.04
N ASN A 93 -3.00 -9.96 -8.26
CA ASN A 93 -3.44 -8.58 -8.11
C ASN A 93 -2.74 -7.69 -9.13
N TYR A 94 -3.22 -7.69 -10.39
CA TYR A 94 -2.62 -6.89 -11.46
C TYR A 94 -2.70 -5.40 -11.16
N GLY A 95 -1.60 -4.69 -11.40
CA GLY A 95 -1.48 -3.27 -11.10
C GLY A 95 -0.13 -2.70 -11.51
N ILE A 96 -0.02 -1.39 -11.34
CA ILE A 96 1.16 -0.59 -11.65
C ILE A 96 1.31 0.51 -10.60
N GLY A 97 2.55 0.77 -10.19
CA GLY A 97 2.86 1.82 -9.24
C GLY A 97 4.25 2.37 -9.42
N ILE A 98 4.54 3.45 -8.72
CA ILE A 98 5.86 4.06 -8.63
C ILE A 98 6.28 4.02 -7.17
N LEU A 99 7.48 3.54 -6.93
CA LEU A 99 8.17 3.69 -5.65
C LEU A 99 9.41 4.54 -5.85
N ARG A 100 9.56 5.58 -5.04
CA ARG A 100 10.68 6.51 -5.05
C ARG A 100 11.42 6.41 -3.72
N ARG A 101 12.72 6.10 -3.74
CA ARG A 101 13.57 6.18 -2.54
C ARG A 101 13.70 7.63 -2.09
N LEU A 102 13.55 7.82 -0.78
CA LEU A 102 13.79 9.10 -0.11
C LEU A 102 15.17 9.12 0.52
N ASP A 103 15.59 7.97 1.06
CA ASP A 103 16.93 7.68 1.58
C ASP A 103 17.14 6.15 1.60
N ASP A 104 18.24 5.68 2.20
CA ASP A 104 18.62 4.26 2.24
C ASP A 104 17.59 3.37 2.97
N GLN A 105 16.83 3.95 3.90
CA GLN A 105 15.85 3.25 4.74
C GLN A 105 14.41 3.54 4.35
N SER A 106 14.16 4.60 3.58
CA SER A 106 12.83 5.16 3.39
C SER A 106 12.46 5.26 1.91
N ALA A 107 11.20 4.96 1.60
CA ALA A 107 10.66 5.13 0.26
C ALA A 107 9.20 5.59 0.32
N PHE A 108 8.76 6.27 -0.74
CA PHE A 108 7.36 6.61 -0.93
C PHE A 108 6.82 5.92 -2.18
N ALA A 109 5.66 5.29 -2.07
CA ALA A 109 5.04 4.49 -3.09
C ALA A 109 3.60 4.95 -3.35
N VAL A 110 3.22 5.04 -4.63
CA VAL A 110 1.83 5.29 -5.05
C VAL A 110 1.50 4.41 -6.23
N GLY A 111 0.26 3.95 -6.33
CA GLY A 111 -0.11 3.12 -7.46
C GLY A 111 -1.56 2.73 -7.49
N TYR A 112 -1.83 1.86 -8.46
CA TYR A 112 -3.14 1.32 -8.78
C TYR A 112 -3.03 -0.20 -8.93
N TYR A 113 -4.00 -0.94 -8.42
CA TYR A 113 -4.13 -2.36 -8.71
C TYR A 113 -5.57 -2.85 -8.53
N ARG A 114 -5.86 -4.05 -9.06
CA ARG A 114 -7.10 -4.75 -8.79
C ARG A 114 -6.95 -5.73 -7.63
N ASN A 115 -7.64 -5.47 -6.53
CA ASN A 115 -7.48 -6.18 -5.28
C ASN A 115 -8.11 -7.59 -5.26
N SER A 116 -7.92 -8.30 -4.16
CA SER A 116 -8.40 -9.68 -3.94
C SER A 116 -9.92 -9.82 -4.03
N LEU A 117 -10.66 -8.72 -3.83
CA LEU A 117 -12.11 -8.62 -3.97
C LEU A 117 -12.58 -8.23 -5.37
N ASP A 118 -11.68 -8.20 -6.35
CA ASP A 118 -11.96 -7.71 -7.70
C ASP A 118 -12.40 -6.24 -7.73
N LYS A 119 -11.83 -5.40 -6.87
CA LYS A 119 -12.08 -3.95 -6.86
C LYS A 119 -10.85 -3.17 -7.28
N ASP A 120 -11.10 -2.13 -8.06
CA ASP A 120 -10.10 -1.16 -8.50
C ASP A 120 -9.66 -0.33 -7.28
N SER A 121 -8.36 -0.34 -7.01
CA SER A 121 -7.80 0.18 -5.77
C SER A 121 -6.60 1.06 -6.05
N PHE A 122 -6.57 2.23 -5.44
CA PHE A 122 -5.44 3.15 -5.43
C PHE A 122 -4.80 3.11 -4.05
N TYR A 123 -3.47 3.20 -3.99
CA TYR A 123 -2.74 3.24 -2.74
C TYR A 123 -1.71 4.36 -2.74
N ALA A 124 -1.41 4.82 -1.52
CA ALA A 124 -0.24 5.60 -1.20
C ALA A 124 0.37 5.03 0.08
N ALA A 125 1.67 4.83 0.09
CA ALA A 125 2.36 4.18 1.19
C ALA A 125 3.77 4.74 1.38
N TYR A 126 4.19 4.82 2.63
CA TYR A 126 5.56 5.04 3.05
C TYR A 126 6.15 3.70 3.49
N HIS A 127 7.33 3.38 2.97
CA HIS A 127 8.13 2.23 3.38
C HIS A 127 9.25 2.71 4.29
N TYR A 128 9.41 2.03 5.42
CA TYR A 128 10.51 2.25 6.35
C TYR A 128 11.17 0.92 6.67
N THR A 129 12.37 0.68 6.15
CA THR A 129 13.12 -0.57 6.27
C THR A 129 14.50 -0.32 6.90
N PRO A 130 14.57 -0.05 8.22
CA PRO A 130 15.82 0.36 8.87
C PRO A 130 16.77 -0.80 9.17
N TYR A 131 16.29 -2.05 9.14
CA TYR A 131 17.09 -3.21 9.52
C TYR A 131 17.56 -3.97 8.29
N GLU A 132 18.85 -4.32 8.23
CA GLU A 132 19.43 -5.09 7.12
C GLU A 132 20.00 -6.42 7.64
N LEU A 133 19.58 -7.52 7.02
CA LEU A 133 20.04 -8.88 7.27
C LEU A 133 20.54 -9.47 5.94
N GLY A 134 21.83 -9.24 5.64
CA GLY A 134 22.39 -9.59 4.33
C GLY A 134 21.66 -8.84 3.21
N PRO A 135 21.09 -9.52 2.20
CA PRO A 135 20.37 -8.86 1.11
C PRO A 135 18.95 -8.42 1.47
N VAL A 136 18.45 -8.77 2.67
CA VAL A 136 17.08 -8.49 3.09
C VAL A 136 17.03 -7.23 3.94
N LYS A 137 16.21 -6.26 3.54
CA LYS A 137 15.80 -5.12 4.36
C LYS A 137 14.46 -5.43 5.04
N LEU A 138 14.35 -5.17 6.34
CA LEU A 138 13.16 -5.41 7.15
C LEU A 138 12.63 -4.12 7.76
N GLY A 139 11.30 -4.02 7.83
CA GLY A 139 10.61 -2.94 8.53
C GLY A 139 9.11 -2.97 8.29
N MET A 140 8.54 -1.82 7.92
CA MET A 140 7.10 -1.66 7.80
C MET A 140 6.70 -0.80 6.60
N GLN A 141 5.49 -1.05 6.11
CA GLN A 141 4.74 -0.24 5.18
C GLN A 141 3.58 0.42 5.93
N VAL A 142 3.46 1.74 5.87
CA VAL A 142 2.30 2.48 6.37
C VAL A 142 1.65 3.26 5.25
N GLY A 143 0.33 3.36 5.21
CA GLY A 143 -0.33 4.06 4.11
C GLY A 143 -1.84 3.99 4.15
N ALA A 144 -2.45 4.21 2.99
CA ALA A 144 -3.88 4.03 2.80
C ALA A 144 -4.18 3.42 1.44
N ILE A 145 -5.30 2.70 1.37
CA ILE A 145 -5.76 2.02 0.16
C ILE A 145 -7.27 2.14 -0.05
N SER A 146 -7.69 2.48 -1.26
CA SER A 146 -9.10 2.50 -1.65
C SER A 146 -9.62 1.11 -2.06
N GLY A 147 -10.92 0.98 -2.31
CA GLY A 147 -11.51 -0.26 -2.84
C GLY A 147 -11.92 -1.28 -1.77
N TYR A 148 -11.76 -0.91 -0.49
CA TYR A 148 -12.26 -1.62 0.69
C TYR A 148 -13.37 -0.78 1.35
N LYS A 149 -14.43 -1.43 1.84
CA LYS A 149 -15.60 -0.84 2.50
C LYS A 149 -15.42 -0.64 4.00
N ALA A 150 -14.28 -1.04 4.57
CA ALA A 150 -14.00 -0.92 6.01
C ALA A 150 -14.29 0.49 6.56
N LEU A 151 -14.06 1.55 5.77
CA LEU A 151 -14.36 2.93 6.15
C LEU A 151 -15.42 3.60 5.25
N LYS A 152 -16.49 2.87 4.90
CA LYS A 152 -17.65 3.40 4.15
C LYS A 152 -17.27 4.15 2.86
N GLY A 153 -16.28 3.63 2.13
CA GLY A 153 -15.80 4.19 0.87
C GLY A 153 -14.59 5.14 1.00
N LEU A 154 -14.16 5.47 2.21
CA LEU A 154 -12.87 6.15 2.43
C LEU A 154 -11.71 5.16 2.28
N PRO A 155 -10.50 5.63 1.89
CA PRO A 155 -9.30 4.81 1.90
C PRO A 155 -9.05 4.20 3.28
N THR A 156 -8.81 2.89 3.32
CA THR A 156 -8.51 2.12 4.53
C THR A 156 -7.04 2.31 4.91
N PRO A 157 -6.71 2.70 6.14
CA PRO A 157 -5.33 2.80 6.59
C PRO A 157 -4.69 1.41 6.66
N MET A 158 -3.40 1.33 6.34
CA MET A 158 -2.58 0.12 6.43
C MET A 158 -1.35 0.35 7.28
N LEU A 159 -1.00 -0.64 8.10
CA LEU A 159 0.28 -0.76 8.79
C LEU A 159 0.70 -2.23 8.72
N LEU A 160 1.64 -2.54 7.84
CA LEU A 160 2.01 -3.91 7.51
C LEU A 160 3.52 -4.12 7.71
N PRO A 161 3.95 -5.29 8.22
CA PRO A 161 5.34 -5.69 8.14
C PRO A 161 5.79 -5.78 6.67
N LEU A 162 7.04 -5.40 6.42
CA LEU A 162 7.65 -5.37 5.10
C LEU A 162 9.02 -6.03 5.14
N ALA A 163 9.26 -6.94 4.21
CA ALA A 163 10.58 -7.45 3.88
C ALA A 163 10.87 -7.16 2.41
N THR A 164 12.07 -6.69 2.10
CA THR A 164 12.46 -6.24 0.77
C THR A 164 13.82 -6.80 0.42
N ILE A 165 13.98 -7.29 -0.81
CA ILE A 165 15.28 -7.62 -1.41
C ILE A 165 15.46 -6.74 -2.63
N GLU A 166 16.54 -5.96 -2.68
CA GLU A 166 16.84 -5.07 -3.80
C GLU A 166 18.16 -5.46 -4.46
N GLY A 167 18.09 -5.73 -5.76
CA GLY A 167 19.26 -5.83 -6.62
C GLY A 167 19.51 -4.53 -7.38
N LYS A 168 20.37 -4.60 -8.41
CA LYS A 168 20.71 -3.42 -9.22
C LYS A 168 19.52 -2.89 -10.05
N HIS A 169 18.71 -3.79 -10.61
CA HIS A 169 17.63 -3.43 -11.54
C HIS A 169 16.27 -4.04 -11.18
N ILE A 170 16.25 -5.05 -10.31
CA ILE A 170 15.03 -5.73 -9.87
C ILE A 170 14.99 -5.77 -8.35
N ALA A 171 13.79 -5.73 -7.81
CA ALA A 171 13.54 -5.92 -6.38
C ALA A 171 12.24 -6.69 -6.16
N ALA A 172 12.11 -7.26 -4.97
CA ALA A 172 10.90 -7.93 -4.53
C ALA A 172 10.59 -7.52 -3.09
N ASP A 173 9.30 -7.27 -2.84
CA ASP A 173 8.76 -6.93 -1.54
C ASP A 173 7.80 -8.03 -1.09
N LEU A 174 7.83 -8.35 0.19
CA LEU A 174 6.90 -9.26 0.85
C LEU A 174 6.23 -8.53 2.01
N THR A 175 4.90 -8.50 1.99
CA THR A 175 4.07 -7.94 3.06
C THR A 175 3.09 -9.01 3.54
N CYS A 176 2.74 -9.00 4.83
CA CYS A 176 1.78 -9.94 5.38
C CYS A 176 0.81 -9.25 6.35
N ILE A 177 -0.47 -9.56 6.22
CA ILE A 177 -1.49 -9.23 7.20
C ILE A 177 -1.61 -10.43 8.15
N PRO A 178 -1.27 -10.27 9.44
CA PRO A 178 -1.49 -11.34 10.43
C PRO A 178 -2.99 -11.56 10.66
N PRO A 179 -3.40 -12.75 11.12
CA PRO A 179 -4.79 -13.02 11.41
C PRO A 179 -5.23 -12.23 12.65
N ILE A 180 -6.08 -11.21 12.46
CA ILE A 180 -6.58 -10.35 13.54
C ILE A 180 -8.06 -10.03 13.28
N GLY A 181 -8.90 -10.09 14.32
CA GLY A 181 -10.27 -9.56 14.26
C GLY A 181 -11.18 -10.22 13.22
N GLY A 182 -11.00 -11.51 12.93
CA GLY A 182 -11.78 -12.24 11.91
C GLY A 182 -11.21 -12.14 10.49
N VAL A 183 -10.15 -11.37 10.27
CA VAL A 183 -9.39 -11.37 9.02
C VAL A 183 -8.45 -12.58 9.00
N SER A 184 -8.53 -13.40 7.95
CA SER A 184 -7.58 -14.50 7.75
C SER A 184 -6.21 -13.96 7.34
N ALA A 185 -5.13 -14.66 7.68
CA ALA A 185 -3.80 -14.26 7.26
C ALA A 185 -3.69 -14.18 5.72
N VAL A 186 -2.96 -13.20 5.23
CA VAL A 186 -2.58 -13.08 3.82
C VAL A 186 -1.14 -12.58 3.72
N CYS A 187 -0.38 -13.12 2.79
CA CYS A 187 0.90 -12.55 2.38
C CYS A 187 0.85 -12.17 0.91
N ALA A 188 1.53 -11.09 0.53
CA ALA A 188 1.61 -10.63 -0.84
C ALA A 188 3.05 -10.30 -1.21
N ALA A 189 3.48 -10.80 -2.37
CA ALA A 189 4.75 -10.51 -3.00
C ALA A 189 4.55 -9.52 -4.15
N GLN A 190 5.29 -8.42 -4.16
CA GLN A 190 5.28 -7.41 -5.22
C GLN A 190 6.66 -7.32 -5.86
N PHE A 191 6.70 -7.21 -7.18
CA PHE A 191 7.96 -7.09 -7.93
C PHE A 191 8.18 -5.66 -8.39
N ARG A 192 9.45 -5.28 -8.46
CA ARG A 192 9.88 -3.93 -8.83
C ARG A 192 10.98 -3.97 -9.87
N VAL A 193 10.94 -3.01 -10.80
CA VAL A 193 11.96 -2.82 -11.84
C VAL A 193 12.43 -1.37 -11.80
N LYS A 194 13.74 -1.14 -11.77
CA LYS A 194 14.35 0.20 -11.74
C LYS A 194 14.20 0.89 -13.09
N PHE A 195 13.92 2.20 -13.11
CA PHE A 195 13.85 3.02 -14.33
C PHE A 195 14.78 4.25 -14.28
#